data_AF-A0A848T8X1-F1
#
_entry.id   AF-A0A848T8X1-F1
#
_cell.length_a   1.000
_cell.length_b   1.000
_cell.length_c   1.000
_cell.angle_alpha   90.00
_cell.angle_beta   90.00
_cell.angle_gamma   90.00
#
_symmetry.space_group_name_H-M   'P 1'
#
loop_
_entity.id
_entity.type
_entity.pdbx_description
1 polymer ?
#
loop_
_entity_poly.entity_id
_entity_poly.type
_entity_poly.pdbx_seq_one_letter_code
_entity_poly.pdbx_strand_id
1 'polypeptide(L)'
;MTRSRGFLFQLRVILTALVSSLWAITTATAHEVQPGVMDVDIAGERLDLHIEWILEAPVAGLDLDGVADTNEADGAEDYDRLRALSPEEMAARFREAWPG
;
A
#
# COMPACT_ATOMS: atom_id res chain seq x y z
N MET A 1 -6.82 46.26 -30.14
CA MET A 1 -5.79 45.55 -29.33
C MET A 1 -6.35 44.87 -28.04
N THR A 2 -7.66 44.67 -27.92
CA THR A 2 -8.30 44.08 -26.71
C THR A 2 -8.54 42.57 -26.82
N ARG A 3 -8.57 42.00 -28.04
CA ARG A 3 -8.90 40.59 -28.30
C ARG A 3 -7.81 39.60 -27.86
N SER A 4 -6.52 39.99 -27.90
CA SER A 4 -5.42 39.10 -27.49
C SER A 4 -5.29 38.96 -25.97
N ARG A 5 -5.67 39.99 -25.21
CA ARG A 5 -5.65 39.96 -23.74
C ARG A 5 -6.69 38.99 -23.19
N GLY A 6 -7.87 38.91 -23.82
CA GLY A 6 -8.90 37.92 -23.50
C GLY A 6 -8.49 36.49 -23.85
N PHE A 7 -7.83 36.30 -25.01
CA PHE A 7 -7.34 34.98 -25.43
C PHE A 7 -6.26 34.42 -24.50
N LEU A 8 -5.26 35.24 -24.14
CA LEU A 8 -4.21 34.85 -23.20
C LEU A 8 -4.76 34.56 -21.80
N PHE A 9 -5.79 35.29 -21.37
CA PHE A 9 -6.47 35.05 -20.10
C PHE A 9 -7.23 33.71 -20.11
N GLN A 10 -8.00 33.43 -21.16
CA GLN A 10 -8.71 32.15 -21.31
C GLN A 10 -7.76 30.96 -21.40
N LEU A 11 -6.67 31.09 -22.16
CA LEU A 11 -5.66 30.03 -22.26
C LEU A 11 -5.02 29.71 -20.91
N ARG A 12 -4.72 30.72 -20.09
CA ARG A 12 -4.20 30.53 -18.73
C ARG A 12 -5.20 29.81 -17.82
N VAL A 13 -6.48 30.21 -17.86
CA VAL A 13 -7.53 29.56 -17.08
C VAL A 13 -7.67 28.09 -17.47
N ILE A 14 -7.66 27.78 -18.76
CA ILE A 14 -7.74 26.40 -19.26
C ILE A 14 -6.51 25.59 -18.82
N LEU A 15 -5.30 26.13 -18.96
CA LEU A 15 -4.08 25.44 -18.54
C LEU A 15 -4.05 25.20 -17.04
N THR A 16 -4.45 26.18 -16.23
CA THR A 16 -4.55 25.99 -14.78
C THR A 16 -5.61 24.95 -14.42
N ALA A 17 -6.78 24.98 -15.06
CA ALA A 17 -7.82 23.96 -14.82
C ALA A 17 -7.35 22.55 -15.21
N LEU A 18 -6.65 22.40 -16.34
CA LEU A 18 -6.08 21.13 -16.77
C LEU A 18 -5.01 20.61 -15.79
N VAL A 19 -4.08 21.47 -15.37
CA VAL A 19 -3.06 21.10 -14.38
C VAL A 19 -3.69 20.73 -13.04
N SER A 20 -4.67 21.50 -12.55
CA SER A 20 -5.38 21.18 -11.31
C SER A 20 -6.17 19.87 -11.40
N SER A 21 -6.72 19.53 -12.57
CA SER A 21 -7.44 18.27 -12.76
C SER A 21 -6.55 17.04 -12.69
N LEU A 22 -5.26 17.16 -13.02
CA LEU A 22 -4.29 16.06 -12.91
C LEU A 22 -4.00 15.69 -11.44
N TRP A 23 -4.02 16.66 -10.52
CA TRP A 23 -3.87 16.40 -9.07
C TRP A 23 -5.07 15.69 -8.45
N ALA A 24 -6.26 15.87 -9.00
CA ALA A 24 -7.47 15.21 -8.51
C ALA A 24 -7.52 13.71 -8.86
N ILE A 25 -6.63 13.23 -9.73
CA ILE A 25 -6.58 11.83 -10.19
C ILE A 25 -5.57 11.01 -9.36
N THR A 26 -4.68 11.65 -8.59
CA THR A 26 -3.73 10.93 -7.74
C THR A 26 -4.41 10.50 -6.44
N THR A 27 -4.86 9.25 -6.39
CA THR A 27 -5.20 8.59 -5.12
C THR A 27 -3.90 8.15 -4.46
N ALA A 28 -3.47 8.83 -3.40
CA ALA A 28 -2.48 8.26 -2.50
C ALA A 28 -3.19 7.13 -1.74
N THR A 29 -2.94 5.88 -2.10
CA THR A 29 -3.44 4.70 -1.38
C THR A 29 -2.52 4.45 -0.19
N ALA A 30 -2.57 5.36 0.77
CA ALA A 30 -2.09 5.15 2.13
C ALA A 30 -2.90 4.02 2.76
N HIS A 31 -2.26 2.89 3.08
CA HIS A 31 -2.92 1.79 3.77
C HIS A 31 -2.48 1.81 5.22
N GLU A 32 -3.45 2.05 6.11
CA GLU A 32 -3.25 1.92 7.54
C GLU A 32 -2.68 0.53 7.88
N VAL A 33 -1.67 0.50 8.74
CA VAL A 33 -1.09 -0.75 9.23
C VAL A 33 -2.15 -1.51 10.03
N GLN A 34 -2.43 -2.75 9.61
CA GLN A 34 -3.33 -3.65 10.34
C GLN A 34 -2.51 -4.60 11.21
N PRO A 35 -2.82 -4.71 12.52
CA PRO A 35 -2.11 -5.63 13.40
C PRO A 35 -2.43 -7.08 13.04
N GLY A 36 -1.41 -7.94 13.05
CA GLY A 36 -1.60 -9.38 13.07
C GLY A 36 -2.06 -9.84 14.45
N VAL A 37 -2.98 -10.81 14.49
CA VAL A 37 -3.49 -11.40 15.72
C VAL A 37 -3.10 -12.88 15.75
N MET A 38 -2.62 -13.36 16.90
CA MET A 38 -2.30 -14.77 17.11
C MET A 38 -3.00 -15.28 18.36
N ASP A 39 -3.82 -16.30 18.17
CA ASP A 39 -4.40 -17.09 19.26
C ASP A 39 -3.53 -18.32 19.52
N VAL A 40 -3.34 -18.61 20.80
CA VAL A 40 -2.52 -19.72 21.28
C VAL A 40 -3.34 -20.57 22.25
N ASP A 41 -3.53 -21.84 21.92
CA ASP A 41 -4.14 -22.83 22.80
C ASP A 41 -3.09 -23.89 23.19
N ILE A 42 -2.99 -24.18 24.50
CA ILE A 42 -2.05 -25.14 25.05
C ILE A 42 -2.83 -26.18 25.84
N ALA A 43 -2.81 -27.42 25.34
CA ALA A 43 -3.50 -28.56 25.94
C ALA A 43 -2.51 -29.72 26.17
N GLY A 44 -1.96 -29.80 27.38
CA GLY A 44 -0.95 -30.81 27.74
C GLY A 44 0.33 -30.62 26.93
N GLU A 45 0.64 -31.58 26.04
CA GLU A 45 1.80 -31.52 25.13
C GLU A 45 1.46 -30.98 23.72
N ARG A 46 0.22 -30.52 23.51
CA ARG A 46 -0.23 -29.94 22.24
C ARG A 46 -0.25 -28.41 22.32
N LEU A 47 0.28 -27.78 21.27
CA LEU A 47 0.22 -26.34 21.02
C LEU A 47 -0.55 -26.13 19.71
N ASP A 48 -1.67 -25.41 19.76
CA ASP A 48 -2.40 -24.95 18.60
C ASP A 48 -2.19 -23.45 18.42
N LEU A 49 -1.78 -23.04 17.22
CA LEU A 49 -1.57 -21.65 16.84
C LEU A 49 -2.53 -21.29 15.73
N HIS A 50 -3.30 -20.23 15.92
CA HIS A 50 -4.13 -19.62 14.88
C HIS A 50 -3.65 -18.19 14.67
N ILE A 51 -3.29 -17.84 13.44
CA ILE A 51 -2.71 -16.52 13.12
C ILE A 51 -3.55 -15.89 12.01
N GLU A 52 -4.08 -14.70 12.29
CA GLU A 52 -4.68 -13.80 11.31
C GLU A 52 -3.68 -12.69 11.01
N TRP A 53 -3.18 -12.64 9.79
CA TRP A 53 -2.08 -11.73 9.43
C TRP A 53 -2.06 -11.38 7.95
N ILE A 54 -1.54 -10.20 7.65
CA ILE A 54 -1.25 -9.72 6.29
C ILE A 54 0.18 -10.12 5.93
N LEU A 55 0.33 -10.94 4.90
CA LEU A 55 1.60 -11.59 4.56
C LEU A 55 2.54 -10.70 3.75
N GLU A 56 2.02 -9.62 3.15
CA GLU A 56 2.77 -8.76 2.25
C GLU A 56 3.93 -8.06 2.98
N ALA A 57 3.67 -7.45 4.14
CA ALA A 57 4.68 -6.76 4.93
C ALA A 57 5.87 -7.65 5.36
N PRO A 58 5.66 -8.80 6.01
CA PRO A 58 6.77 -9.67 6.40
C PRO A 58 7.51 -10.29 5.22
N VAL A 59 6.82 -10.60 4.13
CA VAL A 59 7.46 -11.18 2.94
C VAL A 59 8.30 -10.13 2.19
N ALA A 60 7.88 -8.87 2.21
CA ALA A 60 8.71 -7.75 1.74
C ALA A 60 9.76 -7.29 2.76
N GLY A 61 9.76 -7.86 3.97
CA GLY A 61 10.72 -7.51 5.02
C GLY A 61 10.54 -6.10 5.59
N LEU A 62 9.32 -5.54 5.53
CA LEU A 62 9.02 -4.21 6.08
C LEU A 62 9.14 -4.24 7.61
N ASP A 63 9.84 -3.25 8.15
CA ASP A 63 9.72 -2.89 9.56
C ASP A 63 8.53 -1.93 9.71
N LEU A 64 7.54 -2.35 10.49
CA LEU A 64 6.33 -1.58 10.75
C LEU A 64 6.30 -0.98 12.17
N ASP A 65 7.39 -1.10 12.95
CA ASP A 65 7.44 -0.52 14.29
C ASP A 65 7.32 1.01 14.23
N GLY A 66 6.34 1.56 14.95
CA GLY A 66 6.05 2.99 14.95
C GLY A 66 5.49 3.56 13.64
N VAL A 67 5.18 2.72 12.65
CA VAL A 67 4.64 3.14 11.35
C VAL A 67 3.11 3.01 11.37
N ALA A 68 2.40 4.09 11.03
CA ALA A 68 0.93 4.07 10.97
C ALA A 68 0.40 3.73 9.57
N ASP A 69 1.17 4.07 8.53
CA ASP A 69 0.83 3.86 7.13
C ASP A 69 1.95 3.10 6.44
N THR A 70 1.62 1.98 5.78
CA THR A 70 2.60 1.15 5.05
C THR A 70 3.37 1.91 3.98
N ASN A 71 2.86 3.04 3.47
CA ASN A 71 3.59 3.91 2.55
C ASN A 71 4.73 4.70 3.19
N GLU A 72 4.75 4.83 4.51
CA GLU A 72 5.81 5.49 5.27
C GLU A 72 6.96 4.52 5.61
N ALA A 73 6.78 3.22 5.36
CA ALA A 73 7.80 2.21 5.64
C ALA A 73 8.89 2.17 4.55
N ASP A 74 10.13 1.96 4.97
CA ASP A 74 11.22 1.65 4.05
C ASP A 74 10.93 0.32 3.33
N GLY A 75 10.82 0.37 2.00
CA GLY A 75 10.43 -0.79 1.19
C GLY A 75 8.96 -0.87 0.79
N ALA A 76 8.17 0.20 0.99
CA ALA A 76 6.76 0.27 0.58
C ALA A 76 6.49 -0.18 -0.87
N GLU A 77 7.40 0.09 -1.81
CA GLU A 77 7.26 -0.37 -3.21
C GLU A 77 7.20 -1.90 -3.33
N ASP A 78 7.97 -2.62 -2.52
CA ASP A 78 7.99 -4.08 -2.52
C ASP A 78 6.71 -4.64 -1.91
N TYR A 79 6.19 -3.99 -0.86
CA TYR A 79 4.87 -4.28 -0.29
C TYR A 79 3.76 -4.11 -1.33
N ASP A 80 3.74 -2.99 -2.06
CA ASP A 80 2.74 -2.73 -3.11
C ASP A 80 2.78 -3.77 -4.24
N ARG A 81 4.00 -4.20 -4.64
CA ARG A 81 4.13 -5.28 -5.63
C ARG A 81 3.54 -6.59 -5.14
N LEU A 82 3.77 -6.95 -3.87
CA LEU A 82 3.20 -8.17 -3.28
C LEU A 82 1.68 -8.05 -3.14
N ARG A 83 1.18 -6.88 -2.77
CA ARG A 83 -0.26 -6.57 -2.63
C ARG A 83 -1.02 -6.70 -3.95
N ALA A 84 -0.34 -6.46 -5.08
CA ALA A 84 -0.90 -6.60 -6.42
C ALA A 84 -1.00 -8.05 -6.93
N LEU A 85 -0.42 -9.02 -6.22
CA LEU A 85 -0.45 -10.44 -6.61
C LEU A 85 -1.83 -11.06 -6.37
N SER A 86 -2.11 -12.14 -7.09
CA SER A 86 -3.25 -13.00 -6.74
C SER A 86 -3.01 -13.71 -5.40
N PRO A 87 -4.07 -14.17 -4.70
CA PRO A 87 -3.91 -14.96 -3.47
C PRO A 87 -3.01 -16.19 -3.66
N GLU A 88 -3.10 -16.87 -4.80
CA GLU A 88 -2.31 -18.06 -5.11
C GLU A 88 -0.83 -17.72 -5.29
N GLU A 89 -0.54 -16.63 -5.99
CA GLU A 89 0.81 -16.10 -6.20
C GLU A 89 1.43 -15.64 -4.87
N MET A 90 0.68 -14.90 -4.05
CA MET A 90 1.13 -14.46 -2.73
C MET A 90 1.41 -15.64 -1.80
N ALA A 91 0.55 -16.68 -1.84
CA ALA A 91 0.77 -17.90 -1.07
C ALA A 91 2.04 -18.64 -1.51
N ALA A 92 2.38 -18.60 -2.81
CA ALA A 92 3.65 -19.14 -3.30
C ALA A 92 4.85 -18.34 -2.76
N ARG A 93 4.79 -17.00 -2.82
CA ARG A 93 5.82 -16.12 -2.25
C ARG A 93 6.05 -16.36 -0.76
N PHE A 94 4.97 -16.50 0.00
CA PHE A 94 5.07 -16.80 1.43
C PHE A 94 5.78 -18.13 1.69
N ARG A 95 5.43 -19.20 0.95
CA ARG A 95 6.09 -20.52 1.10
C ARG A 95 7.57 -20.48 0.71
N GLU A 96 7.95 -19.64 -0.24
CA GLU A 96 9.36 -19.41 -0.60
C GLU A 96 10.11 -18.69 0.53
N ALA A 97 9.50 -17.67 1.13
CA ALA A 97 10.08 -16.87 2.20
C ALA A 97 10.13 -17.60 3.56
N TRP A 98 9.22 -18.56 3.79
CA TRP A 98 9.09 -19.30 5.04
C TRP A 98 9.26 -20.82 4.82
N PRO A 99 10.50 -21.31 4.60
CA PRO A 99 10.77 -22.73 4.59
C PRO A 99 10.63 -23.27 6.01
N GLY A 100 9.67 -24.17 6.22
CA GLY A 100 9.38 -24.78 7.52
C GLY A 100 10.54 -25.55 8.14
#